data_AF-A0A2C9WGE5-F1
#
_entry.id   AF-A0A2C9WGE5-F1
#
_cell.length_a   1.000
_cell.length_b   1.000
_cell.length_c   1.000
_cell.angle_alpha   90.00
_cell.angle_beta   90.00
_cell.angle_gamma   90.00
#
_symmetry.space_group_name_H-M   'P 1'
#
loop_
_entity.id
_entity.type
_entity.pdbx_description
1 polymer ?
#
loop_
_entity_poly.entity_id
_entity_poly.type
_entity_poly.pdbx_seq_one_letter_code
_entity_poly.pdbx_strand_id
1 'polypeptide(L)'
;MVVKSITNGGADYSFECVGDTGMITTALQSCCDGWGLTVTLGVPKVKPEISAHYGLFLSGRTLKGSLFGGWKPKSQLPSLVDMYMKQEIKVDDFITHNLPFEDINTAFNLMKEGKCLRCVIHMPK
;
A
#
# COMPACT_ATOMS: atom_id res chain seq x y z
N MET A 1 5.92 -21.62 2.15
CA MET A 1 5.29 -20.28 2.23
C MET A 1 3.88 -20.37 1.66
N VAL A 2 2.87 -19.84 2.35
CA VAL A 2 1.45 -20.04 2.01
C VAL A 2 1.12 -19.56 0.58
N VAL A 3 1.58 -18.36 0.20
CA VAL A 3 1.32 -17.77 -1.13
C VAL A 3 1.79 -18.70 -2.26
N LYS A 4 3.05 -19.18 -2.20
CA LYS A 4 3.57 -20.11 -3.22
C LYS A 4 2.76 -21.40 -3.33
N SER A 5 2.21 -21.90 -2.22
CA SER A 5 1.40 -23.12 -2.21
C SER A 5 0.05 -22.92 -2.89
N ILE A 6 -0.62 -21.79 -2.64
CA ILE A 6 -1.97 -21.52 -3.19
C ILE A 6 -1.92 -21.02 -4.64
N THR A 7 -0.79 -20.49 -5.08
CA THR A 7 -0.60 -20.03 -6.48
C THR A 7 0.28 -20.96 -7.32
N ASN A 8 0.70 -22.11 -6.77
CA ASN A 8 1.55 -23.10 -7.45
C ASN A 8 2.86 -22.51 -8.01
N GLY A 9 3.52 -21.63 -7.25
CA GLY A 9 4.81 -21.04 -7.67
C GLY A 9 5.13 -19.66 -7.10
N GLY A 10 4.12 -18.95 -6.62
CA GLY A 10 4.22 -17.56 -6.13
C GLY A 10 3.35 -16.61 -6.93
N ALA A 11 3.20 -15.38 -6.46
CA ALA A 11 2.44 -14.34 -7.16
C ALA A 11 3.30 -13.64 -8.20
N ASP A 12 2.71 -13.24 -9.33
CA ASP A 12 3.40 -12.42 -10.34
C ASP A 12 3.78 -11.05 -9.77
N TYR A 13 2.87 -10.48 -8.96
CA TYR A 13 3.06 -9.21 -8.28
C TYR A 13 2.73 -9.33 -6.80
N SER A 14 3.55 -8.71 -5.96
CA SER A 14 3.28 -8.56 -4.52
C SER A 14 3.48 -7.11 -4.10
N PHE A 15 2.69 -6.66 -3.13
CA PHE A 15 2.72 -5.29 -2.64
C PHE A 15 2.87 -5.31 -1.12
N GLU A 16 3.89 -4.62 -0.61
CA GLU A 16 4.03 -4.38 0.83
C GLU A 16 3.44 -3.01 1.15
N CYS A 17 2.39 -3.00 1.97
CA CYS A 17 1.56 -1.82 2.26
C CYS A 17 1.52 -1.45 3.76
N VAL A 18 2.37 -2.04 4.59
CA VAL A 18 2.38 -1.86 6.06
C VAL A 18 3.53 -0.94 6.49
N GLY A 19 4.70 -1.09 5.88
CA GLY A 19 5.94 -0.41 6.26
C GLY A 19 6.82 -1.24 7.18
N ASP A 20 6.72 -2.57 7.11
CA ASP A 20 7.58 -3.48 7.87
C ASP A 20 8.66 -4.09 6.96
N THR A 21 9.93 -3.93 7.32
CA THR A 21 11.06 -4.36 6.48
C THR A 21 11.18 -5.88 6.36
N GLY A 22 10.74 -6.64 7.38
CA GLY A 22 10.67 -8.10 7.31
C GLY A 22 9.56 -8.58 6.38
N MET A 23 8.44 -7.87 6.35
CA MET A 23 7.35 -8.14 5.39
C MET A 23 7.76 -7.87 3.95
N ILE A 24 8.66 -6.92 3.68
CA ILE A 24 9.20 -6.72 2.32
C ILE A 24 9.92 -7.99 1.84
N THR A 25 10.78 -8.58 2.68
CA THR A 25 11.48 -9.84 2.33
C THR A 25 10.50 -11.00 2.16
N THR A 26 9.48 -11.07 3.00
CA THR A 26 8.42 -12.08 2.90
C THR A 26 7.61 -11.93 1.61
N ALA A 27 7.27 -10.70 1.21
CA ALA A 27 6.61 -10.39 -0.04
C ALA A 27 7.48 -10.79 -1.24
N LEU A 28 8.78 -10.47 -1.19
CA LEU A 28 9.75 -10.87 -2.22
C LEU A 28 9.84 -12.39 -2.38
N GLN A 29 9.92 -13.12 -1.28
CA GLN A 29 9.92 -14.59 -1.31
C GLN A 29 8.57 -15.18 -1.77
N SER A 30 7.46 -14.45 -1.62
CA SER A 30 6.13 -14.87 -2.05
C SER A 30 5.92 -14.77 -3.55
N CYS A 31 6.73 -13.97 -4.24
CA CYS A 31 6.68 -13.82 -5.69
C CYS A 31 7.19 -15.06 -6.43
N CYS A 32 6.69 -15.27 -7.64
CA CYS A 32 7.14 -16.36 -8.51
C CYS A 32 8.62 -16.23 -8.89
N ASP A 33 9.28 -17.36 -9.11
CA ASP A 33 10.62 -17.41 -9.68
C ASP A 33 10.56 -16.95 -11.15
N GLY A 34 11.58 -16.27 -11.64
CA GLY A 34 11.72 -15.83 -13.03
C GLY A 34 11.37 -14.37 -13.28
N TRP A 35 10.14 -13.94 -12.94
CA TRP A 35 9.65 -12.59 -13.31
C TRP A 35 8.92 -11.85 -12.18
N GLY A 36 8.77 -12.45 -11.00
CA GLY A 36 7.96 -11.88 -9.93
C GLY A 36 8.43 -10.48 -9.48
N LEU A 37 7.49 -9.55 -9.35
CA LEU A 37 7.74 -8.16 -8.96
C LEU A 37 7.12 -7.85 -7.59
N THR A 38 7.97 -7.46 -6.64
CA THR A 38 7.55 -6.92 -5.35
C THR A 38 7.65 -5.40 -5.36
N VAL A 39 6.54 -4.73 -5.01
CA VAL A 39 6.48 -3.27 -4.88
C VAL A 39 6.27 -2.89 -3.42
N THR A 40 7.22 -2.17 -2.83
CA THR A 40 7.07 -1.62 -1.48
C THR A 40 6.45 -0.24 -1.52
N LEU A 41 5.41 -0.04 -0.71
CA LEU A 41 4.61 1.19 -0.59
C LEU A 41 4.60 1.71 0.84
N GLY A 42 4.61 0.79 1.82
CA GLY A 42 4.63 1.13 3.23
C GLY A 42 5.89 1.90 3.62
N VAL A 43 5.75 2.86 4.54
CA VAL A 43 6.86 3.70 5.00
C VAL A 43 7.35 3.18 6.35
N PRO A 44 8.59 2.67 6.44
CA PRO A 44 9.09 2.14 7.70
C PRO A 44 9.44 3.25 8.71
N LYS A 45 9.68 2.83 9.96
CA LYS A 45 10.22 3.70 11.02
C LYS A 45 11.69 4.08 10.76
N VAL A 46 12.30 4.83 11.67
CA VAL A 46 13.63 5.46 11.53
C VAL A 46 14.73 4.46 11.13
N LYS A 47 15.55 4.86 10.13
CA LYS A 47 16.71 4.12 9.58
C LYS A 47 16.40 2.66 9.17
N PRO A 48 15.46 2.44 8.23
CA PRO A 48 15.11 1.09 7.83
C PRO A 48 16.11 0.51 6.84
N GLU A 49 16.52 -0.73 7.09
CA GLU A 49 17.29 -1.55 6.16
C GLU A 49 16.49 -2.79 5.77
N ILE A 50 16.61 -3.21 4.51
CA ILE A 50 15.96 -4.40 3.97
C ILE A 50 17.06 -5.42 3.69
N SER A 51 16.88 -6.64 4.19
CA SER A 51 17.78 -7.76 3.95
C SER A 51 17.06 -8.87 3.22
N ALA A 52 17.61 -9.30 2.08
CA ALA A 52 17.06 -10.38 1.28
C ALA A 52 18.18 -11.32 0.84
N HIS A 53 17.87 -12.63 0.76
CA HIS A 53 18.83 -13.61 0.29
C HIS A 53 19.17 -13.33 -1.19
N TYR A 54 20.46 -13.23 -1.51
CA TYR A 54 20.96 -12.88 -2.84
C TYR A 54 20.36 -13.75 -3.96
N GLY A 55 20.15 -15.05 -3.69
CA GLY A 55 19.54 -15.98 -4.64
C GLY A 55 18.12 -15.61 -5.10
N LEU A 56 17.38 -14.81 -4.32
CA LEU A 56 16.05 -14.31 -4.73
C LEU A 56 16.14 -13.41 -5.96
N PHE A 57 17.19 -12.60 -6.06
CA PHE A 57 17.40 -11.73 -7.23
C PHE A 57 17.98 -12.51 -8.41
N LEU A 58 18.90 -13.45 -8.18
CA LEU A 58 19.42 -14.32 -9.24
C LEU A 58 18.33 -15.15 -9.92
N SER A 59 17.31 -15.55 -9.16
CA SER A 59 16.15 -16.26 -9.70
C SER A 59 15.23 -15.38 -10.56
N GLY A 60 15.54 -14.10 -10.80
CA GLY A 60 14.80 -13.20 -11.69
C GLY A 60 13.74 -12.32 -11.02
N ARG A 61 13.64 -12.32 -9.68
CA ARG A 61 12.71 -11.43 -8.98
C ARG A 61 13.20 -9.99 -8.96
N THR A 62 12.25 -9.06 -8.96
CA THR A 62 12.51 -7.63 -8.85
C THR A 62 11.90 -7.06 -7.57
N LEU A 63 12.67 -6.24 -6.83
CA LEU A 63 12.16 -5.41 -5.75
C LEU A 63 12.18 -3.95 -6.19
N LYS A 64 11.03 -3.27 -6.09
CA LYS A 64 10.87 -1.86 -6.48
C LYS A 64 10.15 -1.07 -5.39
N GLY A 65 10.53 0.18 -5.19
CA GLY A 65 9.77 1.14 -4.39
C GLY A 65 8.78 1.93 -5.22
N SER A 66 7.67 2.36 -4.61
CA SER A 66 6.74 3.30 -5.23
C SER A 66 6.34 4.36 -4.21
N LEU A 67 6.62 5.62 -4.55
CA LEU A 67 6.15 6.77 -3.79
C LEU A 67 4.96 7.38 -4.52
N PHE A 68 3.85 7.61 -3.80
CA PHE A 68 2.62 8.18 -4.35
C PHE A 68 2.09 7.40 -5.58
N GLY A 69 2.32 6.08 -5.62
CA GLY A 69 1.92 5.23 -6.75
C GLY A 69 2.66 5.52 -8.07
N GLY A 70 3.74 6.30 -8.05
CA GLY A 70 4.43 6.76 -9.27
C GLY A 70 3.75 7.92 -9.99
N TRP A 71 2.72 8.52 -9.39
CA TRP A 71 2.00 9.64 -9.96
C TRP A 71 2.77 10.96 -9.82
N LYS A 72 2.63 11.84 -10.80
CA LYS A 72 3.07 13.24 -10.79
C LYS A 72 1.90 14.10 -10.32
N PRO A 73 1.89 14.59 -9.06
CA PRO A 73 0.68 15.16 -8.45
C PRO A 73 0.07 16.31 -9.27
N LYS A 74 0.89 17.29 -9.68
CA LYS A 74 0.40 18.48 -10.39
C LYS A 74 -0.24 18.18 -11.75
N SER A 75 0.37 17.27 -12.51
CA SER A 75 -0.05 17.00 -13.89
C SER A 75 -1.05 15.86 -14.02
N GLN A 76 -1.12 14.94 -13.05
CA GLN A 76 -1.91 13.72 -13.19
C GLN A 76 -3.04 13.57 -12.16
N LEU A 77 -3.03 14.29 -11.03
CA LEU A 77 -4.12 14.21 -10.06
C LEU A 77 -5.50 14.60 -10.64
N PRO A 78 -5.63 15.59 -11.55
CA PRO A 78 -6.91 15.89 -12.18
C PRO A 78 -7.53 14.66 -12.88
N SER A 79 -6.72 13.82 -13.53
CA SER A 79 -7.21 12.62 -14.18
C SER A 79 -7.76 11.57 -13.19
N LEU A 80 -7.22 11.49 -11.97
CA LEU A 80 -7.79 10.63 -10.92
C LEU A 80 -9.18 11.13 -10.47
N VAL A 81 -9.37 12.45 -10.42
CA VAL A 81 -10.69 13.04 -10.16
C VAL A 81 -11.65 12.70 -11.30
N ASP A 82 -11.22 12.82 -12.55
CA ASP A 82 -12.04 12.46 -13.71
C ASP A 82 -12.44 10.98 -13.69
N MET A 83 -11.51 10.08 -13.35
CA MET A 83 -11.79 8.64 -13.18
C MET A 83 -12.83 8.40 -12.07
N TYR A 84 -12.72 9.12 -10.95
CA TYR A 84 -13.71 9.04 -9.88
C TYR A 84 -15.09 9.54 -10.32
N MET A 85 -15.16 10.69 -11.00
CA MET A 85 -16.43 11.25 -11.51
C MET A 85 -17.10 10.32 -12.54
N LYS A 86 -16.30 9.54 -13.29
CA LYS A 86 -16.76 8.49 -14.21
C LYS A 86 -17.06 7.15 -13.55
N GLN A 87 -16.89 7.05 -12.23
CA GLN A 87 -17.07 5.81 -11.45
C GLN A 87 -16.13 4.67 -11.87
N GLU A 88 -14.98 4.99 -12.47
CA GLU A 88 -13.95 4.01 -12.84
C GLU A 88 -13.14 3.56 -11.62
N ILE A 89 -13.12 4.39 -10.56
CA ILE A 89 -12.48 4.07 -9.28
C ILE A 89 -13.45 4.31 -8.12
N LYS A 90 -13.32 3.47 -7.10
CA LYS A 90 -14.07 3.59 -5.85
C LYS A 90 -13.31 4.52 -4.91
N VAL A 91 -13.92 5.62 -4.50
CA VAL A 91 -13.36 6.51 -3.47
C VAL A 91 -14.24 6.49 -2.22
N ASP A 92 -15.55 6.55 -2.40
CA ASP A 92 -16.51 6.59 -1.30
C ASP A 92 -16.45 5.36 -0.38
N ASP A 93 -16.22 4.17 -0.95
CA ASP A 93 -16.07 2.91 -0.19
C ASP A 93 -14.93 2.94 0.85
N PHE A 94 -13.93 3.84 0.69
CA PHE A 94 -12.85 4.00 1.66
C PHE A 94 -13.22 4.91 2.83
N ILE A 95 -14.26 5.74 2.70
CA ILE A 95 -14.71 6.69 3.73
C ILE A 95 -15.62 5.95 4.71
N THR A 96 -15.02 5.48 5.81
CA THR A 96 -15.77 4.78 6.88
C THR A 96 -16.38 5.72 7.90
N HIS A 97 -15.85 6.94 8.05
CA HIS A 97 -16.27 7.89 9.08
C HIS A 97 -16.29 9.31 8.53
N ASN A 98 -17.27 10.09 8.98
CA ASN A 98 -17.40 11.53 8.75
C ASN A 98 -17.58 12.20 10.10
N LEU A 99 -16.66 13.09 10.48
CA LEU A 99 -16.68 13.77 11.77
C LEU A 99 -16.46 15.28 11.59
N PRO A 100 -17.03 16.12 12.46
CA PRO A 100 -16.71 17.54 12.47
C PRO A 100 -15.31 17.76 13.10
N PHE A 101 -14.68 18.90 12.84
CA PHE A 101 -13.32 19.18 13.31
C PHE A 101 -13.16 19.14 14.83
N GLU A 102 -14.20 19.48 15.58
CA GLU A 102 -14.24 19.44 17.03
C GLU A 102 -13.97 18.03 17.59
N ASP A 103 -14.30 16.99 16.82
CA ASP A 103 -14.14 15.58 17.18
C ASP A 103 -12.84 14.95 16.64
N ILE A 104 -11.85 15.77 16.26
CA ILE A 104 -10.59 15.27 15.68
C ILE A 104 -9.88 14.24 16.55
N ASN A 105 -9.95 14.36 17.88
CA ASN A 105 -9.36 13.38 18.81
C ASN A 105 -10.07 12.02 18.75
N THR A 106 -11.39 12.00 18.53
CA THR A 106 -12.16 10.78 18.30
C THR A 106 -11.68 10.09 17.03
N ALA A 107 -11.42 10.85 15.95
CA ALA A 107 -10.86 10.29 14.71
C ALA A 107 -9.50 9.62 14.93
N PHE A 108 -8.62 10.21 15.74
CA PHE A 108 -7.34 9.60 16.10
C PHE A 108 -7.49 8.30 16.90
N ASN A 109 -8.47 8.23 17.81
CA ASN A 109 -8.74 7.01 18.58
C ASN A 109 -9.24 5.87 17.66
N LEU A 110 -10.20 6.17 16.77
CA LEU A 110 -10.70 5.20 15.77
C LEU A 110 -9.59 4.65 14.87
N MET A 111 -8.65 5.51 14.45
CA MET A 111 -7.46 5.10 13.68
C MET A 111 -6.57 4.13 14.47
N LYS A 112 -6.27 4.45 15.75
CA LYS A 112 -5.41 3.61 16.60
C LYS A 112 -6.05 2.26 16.93
N GLU A 113 -7.36 2.21 17.07
CA GLU A 113 -8.13 0.99 17.34
C GLU A 113 -8.30 0.10 16.10
N GLY A 114 -7.87 0.54 14.92
CA GLY A 114 -8.04 -0.20 13.67
C GLY A 114 -9.50 -0.25 13.20
N LYS A 115 -10.37 0.62 13.72
CA LYS A 115 -11.80 0.69 13.37
C LYS A 115 -12.09 1.65 12.22
N CYS A 116 -11.07 2.27 11.64
CA CYS A 116 -11.20 3.29 10.61
C CYS A 116 -10.30 2.96 9.40
N LEU A 117 -10.86 2.97 8.20
CA LEU A 117 -10.08 3.00 6.96
C LEU A 117 -9.66 4.44 6.64
N ARG A 118 -10.65 5.31 6.41
CA ARG A 118 -10.49 6.77 6.33
C ARG A 118 -11.61 7.47 7.09
N CYS A 119 -11.25 8.58 7.71
CA CYS A 119 -12.16 9.53 8.35
C CYS A 119 -12.03 10.87 7.62
N VAL A 120 -13.14 11.39 7.09
CA VAL A 120 -13.19 12.74 6.53
C VAL A 120 -13.55 13.70 7.65
N ILE A 121 -12.75 14.75 7.81
CA ILE A 121 -12.99 15.81 8.79
C ILE A 121 -13.60 17.02 8.09
N HIS A 122 -14.76 17.44 8.56
CA HIS A 122 -15.47 18.61 8.05
C HIS A 122 -15.02 19.85 8.81
N MET A 123 -14.39 20.79 8.11
CA MET A 123 -13.96 22.06 8.68
C MET A 123 -15.17 22.97 8.96
N PRO A 124 -15.14 23.78 10.03
CA PRO A 124 -16.14 24.82 10.23
C PRO A 124 -16.12 25.78 9.03
N LYS A 125 -17.31 26.26 8.66
CA LYS A 125 -17.49 27.24 7.58
C LYS A 125 -17.02 28.62 8.01
#